data_AF-A0A957DH85-F1
#
_entry.id   AF-A0A957DH85-F1
#
_cell.length_a   1.000
_cell.length_b   1.000
_cell.length_c   1.000
_cell.angle_alpha   90.00
_cell.angle_beta   90.00
_cell.angle_gamma   90.00
#
_symmetry.space_group_name_H-M   'P 1'
#
loop_
_entity.id
_entity.type
_entity.pdbx_description
1 polymer ?
#
loop_
_entity_poly.entity_id
_entity_poly.type
_entity_poly.pdbx_seq_one_letter_code
_entity_poly.pdbx_strand_id
1 'polypeptide(L)'
;MTRFRGFFVVGGMWLGLLLGALALWPPFVAAKAPATKVTGETLTPFAGEADDATLQAGLAARRVDGGPLLPLTAPADPPPLTGVMLPVGQDTYRIEVDADGIYEVDYAALADAGMSVNTINPLTLQLIYRGDNVAYQFIGDGDTHFEPGEKIRFFGQAFHGSRLERQYITNNVYWLWADGTPTAITTGDNPGGYPVDESWRASITYEKEFYYFPTWTNQWPQFPNEPDAWFIERVSKSTQTEVTTTYPITLPFPAASSPSATITLEVQSRDNPYINNIGYPHLINLKFNENNQIIGSESWYGLKNVNISGLVPQADLLDGLNHASMVIAGITGSGSGVDYIYPNRVTVDYQRQYQASGDQLLFSDEVGGSWEFRVGGYGEGNAGNILVWNITNPLQPVIIPLTADDISGSGPYTYRIGSSHPPAATFIATTGANIRAPLAISQYVPPDLDPPGGAAWLAISHADFLTQAVQLAAHRADPLYGGYRTHVVDVRDVLNQYAFGLPLPSGIRNYLAHALTWPTPAHYVLLLGDATANPRQLESNSSATAPQTDFVPTDLIFVDR
;
A
#
# COMPACT_ATOMS: atom_id res chain seq x y z
N MET A 1 -50.07 5.53 -51.44
CA MET A 1 -48.69 6.07 -51.33
C MET A 1 -47.91 5.02 -50.54
N THR A 2 -47.27 3.99 -51.13
CA THR A 2 -46.24 3.95 -52.20
C THR A 2 -44.89 4.48 -51.67
N ARG A 3 -43.73 3.80 -51.66
CA ARG A 3 -43.17 2.41 -51.85
C ARG A 3 -41.72 2.47 -51.27
N PHE A 4 -40.88 1.45 -50.98
CA PHE A 4 -40.78 -0.03 -50.96
C PHE A 4 -39.66 -0.30 -49.88
N ARG A 5 -39.69 -1.23 -48.90
CA ARG A 5 -39.56 -2.72 -48.90
C ARG A 5 -38.47 -3.34 -49.80
N GLY A 6 -37.54 -4.10 -49.21
CA GLY A 6 -36.56 -4.94 -49.91
C GLY A 6 -35.64 -5.77 -48.98
N PHE A 7 -36.07 -6.98 -48.61
CA PHE A 7 -35.29 -7.99 -47.87
C PHE A 7 -34.98 -9.15 -48.84
N PHE A 8 -33.84 -9.84 -48.73
CA PHE A 8 -33.66 -11.19 -49.30
C PHE A 8 -32.56 -12.02 -48.60
N VAL A 9 -32.76 -13.33 -48.55
CA VAL A 9 -31.86 -14.38 -48.00
C VAL A 9 -32.09 -15.68 -48.81
N VAL A 10 -31.21 -16.69 -48.66
CA VAL A 10 -31.34 -18.13 -49.02
C VAL A 10 -30.70 -18.62 -50.34
N GLY A 11 -29.85 -19.66 -50.27
CA GLY A 11 -29.81 -20.77 -51.26
C GLY A 11 -28.44 -21.36 -51.69
N GLY A 12 -28.18 -22.66 -51.42
CA GLY A 12 -27.20 -23.55 -52.12
C GLY A 12 -25.70 -23.35 -51.82
N MET A 13 -24.83 -24.28 -51.37
CA MET A 13 -24.80 -25.74 -51.11
C MET A 13 -24.19 -26.67 -52.20
N TRP A 14 -23.20 -27.51 -51.79
CA TRP A 14 -22.54 -28.70 -52.43
C TRP A 14 -21.35 -28.59 -53.44
N LEU A 15 -20.12 -28.74 -52.89
CA LEU A 15 -19.16 -29.87 -53.06
C LEU A 15 -18.41 -30.20 -54.39
N GLY A 16 -17.05 -30.25 -54.30
CA GLY A 16 -16.14 -31.14 -55.08
C GLY A 16 -15.44 -30.54 -56.33
N LEU A 17 -14.28 -31.03 -56.81
CA LEU A 17 -13.29 -31.97 -56.25
C LEU A 17 -11.91 -31.92 -57.02
N LEU A 18 -10.78 -32.01 -56.29
CA LEU A 18 -9.43 -32.53 -56.69
C LEU A 18 -8.49 -31.84 -57.74
N LEU A 19 -7.16 -31.96 -57.46
CA LEU A 19 -5.95 -31.87 -58.34
C LEU A 19 -5.57 -30.51 -58.98
N GLY A 20 -4.29 -30.07 -59.06
CA GLY A 20 -3.05 -30.53 -58.41
C GLY A 20 -1.77 -30.46 -59.30
N ALA A 21 -0.73 -29.69 -58.93
CA ALA A 21 0.61 -29.69 -59.57
C ALA A 21 1.72 -29.02 -58.70
N LEU A 22 3.00 -29.30 -58.98
CA LEU A 22 4.21 -28.80 -58.27
C LEU A 22 5.08 -27.88 -59.17
N ALA A 23 5.76 -26.87 -58.57
CA ALA A 23 7.11 -26.34 -58.90
C ALA A 23 7.40 -25.08 -58.02
N LEU A 24 8.37 -25.07 -57.10
CA LEU A 24 9.84 -24.86 -57.24
C LEU A 24 10.29 -23.39 -57.49
N TRP A 25 11.23 -22.91 -56.66
CA TRP A 25 11.81 -21.54 -56.65
C TRP A 25 12.80 -21.25 -57.80
N PRO A 26 13.11 -19.96 -58.08
CA PRO A 26 14.34 -19.38 -57.50
C PRO A 26 14.18 -17.91 -56.96
N PRO A 27 15.09 -17.42 -56.10
CA PRO A 27 15.03 -16.07 -55.51
C PRO A 27 15.71 -14.98 -56.36
N PHE A 28 15.24 -13.73 -56.23
CA PHE A 28 15.92 -12.50 -56.71
C PHE A 28 16.04 -11.51 -55.54
N VAL A 29 17.25 -11.17 -55.08
CA VAL A 29 18.15 -10.10 -55.59
C VAL A 29 17.75 -8.70 -55.11
N ALA A 30 18.66 -8.06 -54.35
CA ALA A 30 18.42 -6.79 -53.68
C ALA A 30 18.58 -5.57 -54.61
N ALA A 31 17.72 -4.56 -54.40
CA ALA A 31 17.88 -3.23 -54.97
C ALA A 31 18.89 -2.39 -54.16
N LYS A 32 19.62 -1.47 -54.81
CA LYS A 32 20.73 -0.71 -54.22
C LYS A 32 20.59 0.79 -54.51
N ALA A 33 20.46 1.58 -53.45
CA ALA A 33 20.45 3.05 -53.47
C ALA A 33 21.55 3.59 -52.52
N PRO A 34 21.97 4.87 -52.64
CA PRO A 34 23.38 5.21 -52.47
C PRO A 34 23.85 5.41 -51.03
N ALA A 35 25.13 5.11 -50.80
CA ALA A 35 25.80 5.28 -49.52
C ALA A 35 26.41 6.69 -49.37
N THR A 36 26.07 7.39 -48.30
CA THR A 36 26.92 8.43 -47.70
C THR A 36 27.92 7.80 -46.75
N LYS A 37 29.21 8.12 -46.90
CA LYS A 37 30.24 7.68 -45.95
C LYS A 37 30.12 8.44 -44.62
N VAL A 38 29.87 7.71 -43.54
CA VAL A 38 30.40 8.06 -42.21
C VAL A 38 31.35 6.93 -41.81
N THR A 39 32.48 7.25 -41.22
CA THR A 39 33.61 6.34 -41.07
C THR A 39 33.65 5.64 -39.72
N GLY A 40 33.45 4.32 -39.76
CA GLY A 40 34.16 3.36 -38.90
C GLY A 40 33.81 3.34 -37.41
N GLU A 41 32.97 2.38 -37.02
CA GLU A 41 33.18 1.66 -35.77
C GLU A 41 32.74 0.19 -35.97
N THR A 42 33.42 -0.74 -35.30
CA THR A 42 33.32 -2.18 -35.60
C THR A 42 32.48 -2.88 -34.53
N LEU A 43 31.28 -3.34 -34.91
CA LEU A 43 30.45 -4.14 -34.01
C LEU A 43 31.01 -5.57 -33.91
N THR A 44 31.71 -5.87 -32.82
CA THR A 44 32.05 -7.24 -32.41
C THR A 44 30.95 -7.82 -31.52
N PRO A 45 30.66 -9.13 -31.59
CA PRO A 45 29.63 -9.75 -30.76
C PRO A 45 30.05 -9.79 -29.29
N PHE A 46 29.10 -9.59 -28.38
CA PHE A 46 29.29 -9.84 -26.95
C PHE A 46 29.34 -11.35 -26.69
N ALA A 47 30.54 -11.89 -26.63
CA ALA A 47 30.85 -13.16 -26.00
C ALA A 47 31.94 -12.89 -24.94
N GLY A 48 31.58 -13.04 -23.67
CA GLY A 48 32.47 -12.77 -22.55
C GLY A 48 32.08 -13.63 -21.37
N GLU A 49 32.83 -14.70 -21.14
CA GLU A 49 32.76 -15.46 -19.90
C GLU A 49 33.32 -14.57 -18.77
N ALA A 50 32.58 -14.47 -17.66
CA ALA A 50 33.01 -13.67 -16.52
C ALA A 50 34.05 -14.44 -15.70
N ASP A 51 35.34 -14.24 -16.01
CA ASP A 51 36.43 -14.73 -15.17
C ASP A 51 36.48 -13.95 -13.84
N ASP A 52 36.57 -14.69 -12.74
CA ASP A 52 36.34 -14.25 -11.35
C ASP A 52 37.35 -13.17 -10.91
N ALA A 53 38.54 -13.17 -11.52
CA ALA A 53 39.55 -12.12 -11.36
C ALA A 53 39.03 -10.71 -11.72
N THR A 54 38.07 -10.60 -12.65
CA THR A 54 37.49 -9.32 -13.10
C THR A 54 36.59 -8.69 -12.04
N LEU A 55 35.88 -9.53 -11.27
CA LEU A 55 34.95 -9.12 -10.22
C LEU A 55 35.72 -8.58 -9.00
N GLN A 56 36.82 -9.23 -8.64
CA GLN A 56 37.75 -8.76 -7.60
C GLN A 56 38.44 -7.43 -7.97
N ALA A 57 38.78 -7.22 -9.24
CA ALA A 57 39.39 -5.97 -9.70
C ALA A 57 38.47 -4.74 -9.56
N GLY A 58 37.15 -4.93 -9.72
CA GLY A 58 36.16 -3.85 -9.59
C GLY A 58 36.05 -3.26 -8.18
N LEU A 59 36.29 -4.08 -7.15
CA LEU A 59 36.20 -3.67 -5.74
C LEU A 59 37.41 -2.85 -5.26
N ALA A 60 38.53 -2.84 -6.00
CA ALA A 60 39.79 -2.23 -5.57
C ALA A 60 39.99 -0.76 -5.99
N ALA A 61 39.02 -0.14 -6.69
CA ALA A 61 39.27 1.04 -7.53
C ALA A 61 38.50 2.34 -7.18
N ARG A 62 38.07 2.54 -5.92
CA ARG A 62 37.64 3.85 -5.37
C ARG A 62 38.04 3.95 -3.89
N ARG A 63 38.63 5.03 -3.37
CA ARG A 63 39.13 6.28 -4.00
C ARG A 63 40.25 6.86 -3.11
N VAL A 64 40.94 7.90 -3.57
CA VAL A 64 41.73 8.76 -2.69
C VAL A 64 40.76 9.59 -1.83
N ASP A 65 40.69 9.28 -0.52
CA ASP A 65 40.55 10.21 0.61
C ASP A 65 40.40 9.40 1.91
N GLY A 66 41.22 9.71 2.93
CA GLY A 66 41.51 8.81 4.06
C GLY A 66 40.48 8.73 5.19
N GLY A 67 39.18 8.69 4.88
CA GLY A 67 38.15 8.37 5.87
C GLY A 67 38.10 6.86 6.16
N PRO A 68 37.86 6.41 7.40
CA PRO A 68 37.53 5.00 7.63
C PRO A 68 36.21 4.67 6.93
N LEU A 69 36.12 3.46 6.36
CA LEU A 69 34.83 2.93 5.95
C LEU A 69 33.94 2.86 7.20
N LEU A 70 32.88 3.66 7.24
CA LEU A 70 31.71 3.25 8.02
C LEU A 70 31.29 1.90 7.44
N PRO A 71 31.20 0.83 8.25
CA PRO A 71 30.64 -0.40 7.74
C PRO A 71 29.25 -0.10 7.21
N LEU A 72 28.88 -0.74 6.09
CA LEU A 72 27.48 -1.10 5.93
C LEU A 72 27.18 -2.04 7.10
N THR A 73 26.68 -1.47 8.19
CA THR A 73 25.88 -2.23 9.15
C THR A 73 24.81 -2.89 8.30
N ALA A 74 24.82 -4.23 8.24
CA ALA A 74 23.74 -4.95 7.64
C ALA A 74 22.42 -4.43 8.24
N PRO A 75 21.34 -4.28 7.45
CA PRO A 75 20.03 -4.06 8.04
C PRO A 75 19.84 -5.16 9.09
N ALA A 76 19.42 -4.77 10.31
CA ALA A 76 19.34 -5.69 11.44
C ALA A 76 18.58 -6.95 11.03
N ASP A 77 19.06 -8.12 11.49
CA ASP A 77 18.50 -9.42 11.11
C ASP A 77 16.97 -9.36 11.21
N PRO A 78 16.23 -9.74 10.15
CA PRO A 78 14.78 -9.61 10.14
C PRO A 78 14.24 -10.39 11.35
N PRO A 79 13.39 -9.77 12.20
CA PRO A 79 12.84 -10.47 13.34
C PRO A 79 12.09 -11.71 12.84
N PRO A 80 12.19 -12.86 13.54
CA PRO A 80 11.49 -14.06 13.13
C PRO A 80 9.99 -13.77 13.04
N LEU A 81 9.33 -14.39 12.04
CA LEU A 81 7.88 -14.32 11.94
C LEU A 81 7.27 -14.83 13.24
N THR A 82 6.47 -13.96 13.86
CA THR A 82 5.81 -14.16 15.13
C THR A 82 4.32 -13.95 14.92
N GLY A 83 3.52 -14.91 15.37
CA GLY A 83 2.08 -14.97 15.07
C GLY A 83 1.64 -16.35 14.59
N VAL A 84 0.40 -16.43 14.13
CA VAL A 84 -0.24 -17.61 13.54
C VAL A 84 0.13 -17.70 12.05
N MET A 85 0.80 -18.77 11.66
CA MET A 85 1.09 -19.08 10.25
C MET A 85 -0.15 -19.69 9.57
N LEU A 86 -0.24 -19.56 8.23
CA LEU A 86 -1.32 -20.18 7.45
C LEU A 86 -1.24 -21.72 7.54
N PRO A 87 -2.39 -22.45 7.62
CA PRO A 87 -2.38 -23.90 7.80
C PRO A 87 -2.00 -24.64 6.51
N VAL A 88 -0.80 -25.22 6.49
CA VAL A 88 -0.27 -25.98 5.35
C VAL A 88 -1.18 -27.16 4.99
N GLY A 89 -1.58 -27.22 3.72
CA GLY A 89 -2.45 -28.27 3.17
C GLY A 89 -3.95 -28.11 3.48
N GLN A 90 -4.37 -27.00 4.09
CA GLN A 90 -5.78 -26.73 4.42
C GLN A 90 -6.38 -25.61 3.56
N ASP A 91 -7.66 -25.73 3.23
CA ASP A 91 -8.44 -24.69 2.56
C ASP A 91 -8.50 -23.40 3.40
N THR A 92 -7.84 -22.37 2.87
CA THR A 92 -7.68 -21.04 3.49
C THR A 92 -8.18 -19.97 2.52
N TYR A 93 -8.84 -18.93 3.01
CA TYR A 93 -9.55 -17.95 2.17
C TYR A 93 -8.94 -16.56 2.37
N ARG A 94 -8.36 -16.02 1.30
CA ARG A 94 -7.79 -14.66 1.27
C ARG A 94 -8.92 -13.66 1.05
N ILE A 95 -9.07 -12.72 1.98
CA ILE A 95 -10.11 -11.69 2.01
C ILE A 95 -9.42 -10.34 1.77
N GLU A 96 -9.84 -9.61 0.73
CA GLU A 96 -9.32 -8.27 0.41
C GLU A 96 -10.26 -7.16 0.92
N VAL A 97 -9.68 -6.14 1.54
CA VAL A 97 -10.39 -4.92 1.97
C VAL A 97 -9.65 -3.64 1.55
N ASP A 98 -10.42 -2.60 1.24
CA ASP A 98 -10.00 -1.35 0.60
C ASP A 98 -10.08 -0.11 1.52
N ALA A 99 -10.80 -0.20 2.64
CA ALA A 99 -11.09 0.93 3.53
C ALA A 99 -11.24 0.50 4.98
N ASP A 100 -11.21 1.47 5.90
CA ASP A 100 -11.60 1.25 7.29
C ASP A 100 -13.13 1.17 7.43
N GLY A 101 -13.61 0.15 8.14
CA GLY A 101 -15.03 0.00 8.42
C GLY A 101 -15.41 -1.35 9.01
N ILE A 102 -16.71 -1.53 9.21
CA ILE A 102 -17.27 -2.81 9.62
C ILE A 102 -17.58 -3.62 8.35
N TYR A 103 -16.99 -4.80 8.24
CA TYR A 103 -17.16 -5.71 7.12
C TYR A 103 -18.00 -6.92 7.51
N GLU A 104 -18.82 -7.42 6.58
CA GLU A 104 -19.56 -8.68 6.70
C GLU A 104 -19.16 -9.69 5.63
N VAL A 105 -18.98 -10.93 6.04
CA VAL A 105 -18.72 -12.10 5.18
C VAL A 105 -19.81 -13.12 5.45
N ASP A 106 -20.70 -13.32 4.48
CA ASP A 106 -21.86 -14.21 4.61
C ASP A 106 -21.64 -15.60 4.01
N TYR A 107 -22.60 -16.50 4.27
CA TYR A 107 -22.66 -17.85 3.74
C TYR A 107 -22.48 -17.90 2.21
N ALA A 108 -23.09 -16.97 1.46
CA ALA A 108 -23.03 -16.98 0.00
C ALA A 108 -21.66 -16.57 -0.51
N ALA A 109 -21.07 -15.52 0.07
CA ALA A 109 -19.72 -15.06 -0.29
C ALA A 109 -18.64 -16.14 -0.06
N LEU A 110 -18.78 -16.95 1.00
CA LEU A 110 -17.86 -18.06 1.25
C LEU A 110 -18.14 -19.29 0.36
N ALA A 111 -19.42 -19.59 0.07
CA ALA A 111 -19.78 -20.65 -0.86
C ALA A 111 -19.27 -20.36 -2.30
N ASP A 112 -19.48 -19.12 -2.79
CA ASP A 112 -19.02 -18.67 -4.11
C ASP A 112 -17.49 -18.62 -4.20
N ALA A 113 -16.80 -18.36 -3.08
CA ALA A 113 -15.34 -18.46 -2.98
C ALA A 113 -14.81 -19.91 -2.93
N GLY A 114 -15.69 -20.93 -2.91
CA GLY A 114 -15.33 -22.34 -2.91
C GLY A 114 -15.26 -23.01 -1.52
N MET A 115 -15.73 -22.36 -0.45
CA MET A 115 -15.77 -22.99 0.88
C MET A 115 -16.90 -24.02 0.97
N SER A 116 -16.60 -25.18 1.57
CA SER A 116 -17.59 -26.21 1.90
C SER A 116 -18.43 -25.81 3.12
N VAL A 117 -19.13 -24.67 3.04
CA VAL A 117 -19.88 -24.02 4.13
C VAL A 117 -20.86 -24.95 4.86
N ASN A 118 -21.45 -25.93 4.16
CA ASN A 118 -22.36 -26.93 4.74
C ASN A 118 -21.68 -27.93 5.70
N THR A 119 -20.36 -27.88 5.86
CA THR A 119 -19.59 -28.75 6.77
C THR A 119 -18.69 -27.99 7.74
N ILE A 120 -18.76 -26.65 7.79
CA ILE A 120 -17.99 -25.86 8.75
C ILE A 120 -18.84 -25.57 9.99
N ASN A 121 -18.17 -25.42 11.13
CA ASN A 121 -18.76 -24.79 12.30
C ASN A 121 -18.35 -23.30 12.30
N PRO A 122 -19.27 -22.33 12.26
CA PRO A 122 -18.91 -20.91 12.26
C PRO A 122 -18.20 -20.49 13.55
N LEU A 123 -18.39 -21.25 14.64
CA LEU A 123 -17.72 -21.06 15.93
C LEU A 123 -16.30 -21.68 15.95
N THR A 124 -15.82 -22.31 14.87
CA THR A 124 -14.40 -22.73 14.71
C THR A 124 -13.68 -21.95 13.61
N LEU A 125 -14.31 -20.93 13.02
CA LEU A 125 -13.66 -20.03 12.08
C LEU A 125 -12.54 -19.23 12.76
N GLN A 126 -11.35 -19.22 12.18
CA GLN A 126 -10.21 -18.41 12.59
C GLN A 126 -9.90 -17.38 11.50
N LEU A 127 -9.90 -16.10 11.89
CA LEU A 127 -9.57 -14.95 11.04
C LEU A 127 -8.27 -14.33 11.56
N ILE A 128 -7.31 -14.04 10.67
CA ILE A 128 -6.04 -13.37 11.04
C ILE A 128 -5.71 -12.19 10.13
N TYR A 129 -4.85 -11.30 10.64
CA TYR A 129 -4.22 -10.19 9.93
C TYR A 129 -2.73 -10.14 10.31
N ARG A 130 -1.82 -10.20 9.33
CA ARG A 130 -0.35 -10.20 9.52
C ARG A 130 0.20 -11.17 10.60
N GLY A 131 -0.52 -12.24 10.90
CA GLY A 131 -0.18 -13.24 11.93
C GLY A 131 -0.94 -13.08 13.26
N ASP A 132 -1.60 -11.95 13.50
CA ASP A 132 -2.41 -11.72 14.70
C ASP A 132 -3.87 -12.15 14.48
N ASN A 133 -4.51 -12.68 15.52
CA ASN A 133 -5.92 -13.09 15.47
C ASN A 133 -6.85 -11.87 15.47
N VAL A 134 -7.85 -11.92 14.59
CA VAL A 134 -8.87 -10.88 14.41
C VAL A 134 -10.21 -11.35 14.96
N ALA A 135 -10.81 -10.53 15.82
CA ALA A 135 -12.08 -10.79 16.46
C ALA A 135 -13.26 -10.53 15.51
N TYR A 136 -14.26 -11.41 15.53
CA TYR A 136 -15.51 -11.26 14.78
C TYR A 136 -16.74 -11.48 15.66
N GLN A 137 -17.86 -10.87 15.24
CA GLN A 137 -19.21 -11.21 15.66
C GLN A 137 -19.72 -12.33 14.75
N PHE A 138 -20.15 -13.47 15.28
CA PHE A 138 -21.03 -14.37 14.53
C PHE A 138 -22.46 -13.82 14.58
N ILE A 139 -23.15 -13.84 13.44
CA ILE A 139 -24.52 -13.36 13.27
C ILE A 139 -25.30 -14.46 12.56
N GLY A 140 -26.12 -15.15 13.34
CA GLY A 140 -26.81 -16.38 12.98
C GLY A 140 -27.78 -16.76 14.09
N ASP A 141 -28.25 -18.00 14.13
CA ASP A 141 -29.12 -18.48 15.21
C ASP A 141 -28.36 -18.91 16.49
N GLY A 142 -27.06 -19.20 16.34
CA GLY A 142 -26.14 -19.56 17.42
C GLY A 142 -25.83 -21.06 17.54
N ASP A 143 -26.23 -21.89 16.57
CA ASP A 143 -25.88 -23.32 16.52
C ASP A 143 -24.46 -23.58 15.94
N THR A 144 -24.16 -24.82 15.52
CA THR A 144 -22.83 -25.26 15.04
C THR A 144 -22.75 -25.53 13.53
N HIS A 145 -23.78 -25.18 12.76
CA HIS A 145 -23.79 -25.18 11.31
C HIS A 145 -23.61 -23.74 10.80
N PHE A 146 -23.35 -23.57 9.50
CA PHE A 146 -23.34 -22.25 8.88
C PHE A 146 -24.39 -22.25 7.76
N GLU A 147 -25.45 -21.45 7.91
CA GLU A 147 -26.66 -21.52 7.09
C GLU A 147 -26.92 -20.29 6.20
N PRO A 148 -27.74 -20.41 5.12
CA PRO A 148 -28.08 -19.29 4.25
C PRO A 148 -28.75 -18.11 4.96
N GLY A 149 -28.01 -17.01 5.10
CA GLY A 149 -28.42 -15.78 5.79
C GLY A 149 -27.50 -15.42 6.96
N GLU A 150 -26.72 -16.38 7.43
CA GLU A 150 -25.71 -16.19 8.47
C GLU A 150 -24.40 -15.61 7.94
N LYS A 151 -23.60 -15.05 8.85
CA LYS A 151 -22.37 -14.32 8.53
C LYS A 151 -21.45 -14.14 9.72
N ILE A 152 -20.19 -13.81 9.42
CA ILE A 152 -19.27 -13.18 10.38
C ILE A 152 -19.16 -11.68 10.07
N ARG A 153 -19.00 -10.86 11.11
CA ARG A 153 -18.82 -9.41 11.02
C ARG A 153 -17.58 -8.99 11.80
N PHE A 154 -16.66 -8.25 11.19
CA PHE A 154 -15.38 -7.85 11.80
C PHE A 154 -15.02 -6.40 11.43
N PHE A 155 -13.98 -5.84 12.06
CA PHE A 155 -13.43 -4.53 11.69
C PHE A 155 -12.31 -4.73 10.67
N GLY A 156 -12.57 -4.34 9.43
CA GLY A 156 -11.59 -4.34 8.35
C GLY A 156 -10.91 -2.99 8.26
N GLN A 157 -9.60 -2.98 8.01
CA GLN A 157 -8.82 -1.76 7.84
C GLN A 157 -8.22 -1.66 6.44
N ALA A 158 -8.11 -0.43 5.94
CA ALA A 158 -7.14 -0.09 4.91
C ALA A 158 -5.70 -0.41 5.39
N PHE A 159 -4.73 -0.42 4.47
CA PHE A 159 -3.35 -0.68 4.85
C PHE A 159 -2.68 0.56 5.47
N HIS A 160 -2.54 0.57 6.80
CA HIS A 160 -1.92 1.64 7.59
C HIS A 160 -0.45 1.39 7.96
N GLY A 161 0.29 0.63 7.15
CA GLY A 161 1.73 0.45 7.33
C GLY A 161 2.57 1.63 6.81
N SER A 162 3.88 1.45 6.83
CA SER A 162 4.85 2.46 6.41
C SER A 162 4.68 2.89 4.95
N ARG A 163 5.17 4.08 4.59
CA ARG A 163 5.12 4.59 3.21
C ARG A 163 5.87 3.69 2.23
N LEU A 164 6.96 3.06 2.67
CA LEU A 164 7.70 2.06 1.88
C LEU A 164 6.86 0.79 1.63
N GLU A 165 6.11 0.29 2.61
CA GLU A 165 5.18 -0.82 2.39
C GLU A 165 3.98 -0.40 1.50
N ARG A 166 3.43 0.82 1.70
CA ARG A 166 2.34 1.37 0.89
C ARG A 166 2.68 1.43 -0.59
N GLN A 167 3.95 1.57 -0.97
CA GLN A 167 4.36 1.58 -2.38
C GLN A 167 3.93 0.31 -3.13
N TYR A 168 3.86 -0.84 -2.46
CA TYR A 168 3.43 -2.14 -3.00
C TYR A 168 1.94 -2.47 -2.81
N ILE A 169 1.28 -1.91 -1.80
CA ILE A 169 -0.02 -2.42 -1.32
C ILE A 169 -1.18 -1.49 -1.73
N THR A 170 -2.04 -1.98 -2.64
CA THR A 170 -3.33 -1.34 -2.95
C THR A 170 -4.41 -1.72 -1.93
N ASN A 171 -4.59 -3.02 -1.69
CA ASN A 171 -5.65 -3.56 -0.84
C ASN A 171 -5.04 -4.32 0.34
N ASN A 172 -5.67 -4.21 1.51
CA ASN A 172 -5.23 -4.91 2.70
C ASN A 172 -5.77 -6.35 2.73
N VAL A 173 -5.09 -7.26 3.42
CA VAL A 173 -5.32 -8.72 3.31
C VAL A 173 -5.53 -9.38 4.67
N TYR A 174 -6.65 -10.08 4.79
CA TYR A 174 -7.02 -10.93 5.91
C TYR A 174 -7.12 -12.40 5.44
N TRP A 175 -6.96 -13.35 6.35
CA TRP A 175 -7.05 -14.79 6.05
C TRP A 175 -8.02 -15.50 6.97
N LEU A 176 -8.90 -16.32 6.40
CA LEU A 176 -9.94 -17.08 7.11
C LEU A 176 -9.81 -18.59 6.83
N TRP A 177 -9.96 -19.43 7.85
CA TRP A 177 -10.15 -20.89 7.69
C TRP A 177 -11.08 -21.45 8.78
N ALA A 178 -11.63 -22.64 8.55
CA ALA A 178 -12.45 -23.38 9.53
C ALA A 178 -11.59 -24.28 10.42
N ASP A 179 -12.14 -24.76 11.54
CA ASP A 179 -11.46 -25.67 12.49
C ASP A 179 -10.15 -25.12 13.09
N GLY A 180 -10.04 -23.79 13.14
CA GLY A 180 -8.97 -23.06 13.80
C GLY A 180 -9.33 -22.65 15.23
N THR A 181 -8.58 -21.69 15.76
CA THR A 181 -8.86 -21.02 17.05
C THR A 181 -9.69 -19.76 16.81
N PRO A 182 -10.98 -19.72 17.17
CA PRO A 182 -11.82 -18.54 16.99
C PRO A 182 -11.41 -17.40 17.94
N THR A 183 -11.65 -16.17 17.52
CA THR A 183 -11.60 -15.00 18.40
C THR A 183 -12.93 -14.26 18.28
N ALA A 184 -13.69 -14.21 19.38
CA ALA A 184 -14.98 -13.53 19.42
C ALA A 184 -14.78 -12.05 19.77
N ILE A 185 -15.56 -11.17 19.12
CA ILE A 185 -15.68 -9.77 19.53
C ILE A 185 -16.30 -9.70 20.94
N THR A 186 -15.86 -8.73 21.75
CA THR A 186 -16.43 -8.53 23.10
C THR A 186 -17.48 -7.42 23.09
N THR A 187 -18.36 -7.41 24.09
CA THR A 187 -19.32 -6.31 24.32
C THR A 187 -19.00 -5.66 25.67
N GLY A 188 -18.89 -4.34 25.68
CA GLY A 188 -18.69 -3.52 26.87
C GLY A 188 -19.97 -2.78 27.29
N ASP A 189 -19.81 -1.79 28.17
CA ASP A 189 -20.90 -0.96 28.67
C ASP A 189 -21.02 0.38 27.91
N ASN A 190 -22.19 1.01 27.97
CA ASN A 190 -22.43 2.40 27.55
C ASN A 190 -22.81 3.29 28.77
N PRO A 191 -21.86 3.58 29.68
CA PRO A 191 -22.13 4.29 30.94
C PRO A 191 -22.69 5.71 30.73
N GLY A 192 -23.53 6.16 31.66
CA GLY A 192 -24.11 7.51 31.66
C GLY A 192 -23.57 8.40 32.78
N GLY A 193 -23.66 9.71 32.60
CA GLY A 193 -23.29 10.69 33.64
C GLY A 193 -21.79 11.01 33.70
N TYR A 194 -21.03 10.65 32.68
CA TYR A 194 -19.66 11.13 32.46
C TYR A 194 -19.66 12.59 31.98
N PRO A 195 -18.57 13.35 32.16
CA PRO A 195 -18.41 14.64 31.52
C PRO A 195 -18.53 14.50 29.99
N VAL A 196 -19.20 15.46 29.36
CA VAL A 196 -19.35 15.51 27.90
C VAL A 196 -18.08 16.06 27.29
N ASP A 197 -17.61 15.43 26.22
CA ASP A 197 -16.64 16.04 25.30
C ASP A 197 -17.36 16.63 24.08
N GLU A 198 -16.92 17.81 23.64
CA GLU A 198 -17.56 18.62 22.61
C GLU A 198 -16.83 18.54 21.26
N SER A 199 -15.53 18.24 21.25
CA SER A 199 -14.72 18.16 20.02
C SER A 199 -13.42 17.40 20.21
N TRP A 200 -13.03 16.60 19.20
CA TRP A 200 -11.78 15.84 19.20
C TRP A 200 -10.75 16.38 18.21
N ARG A 201 -9.46 16.11 18.43
CA ARG A 201 -8.40 16.46 17.48
C ARG A 201 -8.39 15.50 16.30
N ALA A 202 -8.96 15.93 15.18
CA ALA A 202 -8.90 15.21 13.92
C ALA A 202 -7.66 15.63 13.10
N SER A 203 -7.12 14.70 12.31
CA SER A 203 -6.06 14.96 11.35
C SER A 203 -6.53 14.59 9.95
N ILE A 204 -6.39 15.50 8.99
CA ILE A 204 -6.74 15.29 7.58
C ILE A 204 -5.49 15.53 6.73
N THR A 205 -5.09 14.54 5.94
CA THR A 205 -3.90 14.62 5.08
C THR A 205 -4.28 14.60 3.60
N TYR A 206 -3.85 15.63 2.86
CA TYR A 206 -3.75 15.60 1.41
C TYR A 206 -2.38 15.05 1.01
N GLU A 207 -2.36 13.77 0.63
CA GLU A 207 -1.22 13.05 0.06
C GLU A 207 -1.70 12.51 -1.30
N LYS A 208 -0.91 12.72 -2.36
CA LYS A 208 -1.25 12.27 -3.72
C LYS A 208 -0.02 11.76 -4.44
N GLU A 209 -0.16 10.60 -5.05
CA GLU A 209 0.93 9.81 -5.59
C GLU A 209 0.97 9.98 -7.12
N PHE A 210 1.25 11.21 -7.58
CA PHE A 210 1.19 11.55 -9.02
C PHE A 210 2.57 11.69 -9.69
N TYR A 211 3.63 11.94 -8.92
CA TYR A 211 5.01 12.07 -9.40
C TYR A 211 5.90 11.04 -8.71
N TYR A 212 6.45 10.08 -9.46
CA TYR A 212 7.48 9.17 -8.95
C TYR A 212 8.90 9.76 -9.02
N PHE A 213 9.62 9.72 -7.89
CA PHE A 213 11.02 10.10 -7.75
C PHE A 213 11.72 9.16 -6.77
N PRO A 214 12.67 8.29 -7.19
CA PRO A 214 13.34 7.32 -6.29
C PRO A 214 14.24 7.95 -5.22
N THR A 215 14.35 9.28 -5.15
CA THR A 215 15.19 10.09 -4.24
C THR A 215 16.72 9.88 -4.30
N TRP A 216 17.21 8.71 -4.75
CA TRP A 216 18.62 8.34 -4.92
C TRP A 216 19.49 8.51 -3.65
N THR A 217 18.85 8.44 -2.46
CA THR A 217 19.49 8.80 -1.20
C THR A 217 19.50 7.68 -0.16
N ASN A 218 20.63 7.58 0.52
CA ASN A 218 20.80 6.80 1.74
C ASN A 218 20.79 7.68 3.01
N GLN A 219 20.35 8.94 2.90
CA GLN A 219 20.27 9.89 4.02
C GLN A 219 18.92 9.84 4.77
N TRP A 220 17.97 9.00 4.35
CA TRP A 220 16.68 8.82 5.03
C TRP A 220 16.77 8.65 6.57
N PRO A 221 17.73 7.91 7.15
CA PRO A 221 17.90 7.83 8.61
C PRO A 221 18.32 9.15 9.30
N GLN A 222 18.55 10.23 8.54
CA GLN A 222 18.89 11.57 9.01
C GLN A 222 17.72 12.56 8.81
N PHE A 223 16.62 12.11 8.21
CA PHE A 223 15.46 12.93 7.87
C PHE A 223 14.32 12.73 8.90
N PRO A 224 13.43 13.72 9.08
CA PRO A 224 12.40 13.68 10.13
C PRO A 224 11.16 12.84 9.79
N ASN A 225 11.02 12.39 8.53
CA ASN A 225 9.87 11.63 8.04
C ASN A 225 10.33 10.33 7.34
N GLU A 226 9.39 9.39 7.18
CA GLU A 226 9.63 8.08 6.55
C GLU A 226 10.15 8.16 5.10
N PRO A 227 10.90 7.15 4.63
CA PRO A 227 11.23 7.00 3.21
C PRO A 227 10.00 7.06 2.31
N ASP A 228 10.13 7.75 1.18
CA ASP A 228 9.10 7.81 0.16
C ASP A 228 9.70 7.98 -1.25
N ALA A 229 8.94 7.57 -2.25
CA ALA A 229 9.27 7.70 -3.66
C ALA A 229 8.12 8.29 -4.49
N TRP A 230 6.95 8.53 -3.90
CA TRP A 230 5.81 9.18 -4.56
C TRP A 230 5.53 10.56 -3.94
N PHE A 231 5.15 11.51 -4.80
CA PHE A 231 4.97 12.91 -4.46
C PHE A 231 3.79 13.51 -5.24
N ILE A 232 3.22 14.62 -4.75
CA ILE A 232 2.11 15.32 -5.40
C ILE A 232 2.54 15.84 -6.79
N GLU A 233 3.75 16.39 -6.88
CA GLU A 233 4.32 16.94 -8.10
C GLU A 233 5.84 17.15 -7.97
N ARG A 234 6.47 17.65 -9.04
CA ARG A 234 7.81 18.24 -8.99
C ARG A 234 7.74 19.70 -9.41
N VAL A 235 7.67 20.59 -8.42
CA VAL A 235 7.73 22.03 -8.65
C VAL A 235 9.16 22.43 -9.00
N SER A 236 9.32 23.24 -10.05
CA SER A 236 10.64 23.73 -10.50
C SER A 236 10.68 25.24 -10.60
N LYS A 237 11.67 25.88 -9.98
CA LYS A 237 11.89 27.34 -10.05
C LYS A 237 13.24 27.66 -10.69
N SER A 238 13.23 28.49 -11.72
CA SER A 238 14.39 28.87 -12.55
C SER A 238 14.54 30.38 -12.77
N THR A 239 13.74 31.19 -12.07
CA THR A 239 13.76 32.66 -12.15
C THR A 239 13.63 33.26 -10.75
N GLN A 240 13.74 34.59 -10.62
CA GLN A 240 13.56 35.27 -9.34
C GLN A 240 12.09 35.30 -8.88
N THR A 241 11.13 35.33 -9.83
CA THR A 241 9.68 35.38 -9.57
C THR A 241 9.23 34.16 -8.76
N GLU A 242 8.54 34.38 -7.65
CA GLU A 242 7.99 33.31 -6.79
C GLU A 242 7.13 32.32 -7.58
N VAL A 243 7.29 31.02 -7.28
CA VAL A 243 6.42 29.97 -7.82
C VAL A 243 5.49 29.54 -6.70
N THR A 244 4.17 29.64 -6.92
CA THR A 244 3.14 29.18 -5.98
C THR A 244 2.38 28.00 -6.57
N THR A 245 2.19 26.96 -5.78
CA THR A 245 1.26 25.85 -6.04
C THR A 245 0.31 25.71 -4.84
N THR A 246 -0.87 25.13 -5.04
CA THR A 246 -1.96 25.13 -4.05
C THR A 246 -2.70 23.81 -4.04
N TYR A 247 -2.92 23.26 -2.85
CA TYR A 247 -3.51 21.95 -2.62
C TYR A 247 -4.90 22.10 -1.96
N PRO A 248 -5.96 21.48 -2.50
CA PRO A 248 -7.29 21.51 -1.93
C PRO A 248 -7.42 20.52 -0.77
N ILE A 249 -7.91 20.96 0.39
CA ILE A 249 -8.08 20.12 1.59
C ILE A 249 -9.51 20.30 2.09
N THR A 250 -10.24 19.20 2.27
CA THR A 250 -11.63 19.25 2.75
C THR A 250 -11.67 18.93 4.25
N LEU A 251 -12.13 19.89 5.07
CA LEU A 251 -12.21 19.78 6.53
C LEU A 251 -13.68 19.73 6.96
N PRO A 252 -14.25 18.54 7.23
CA PRO A 252 -15.65 18.43 7.66
C PRO A 252 -15.83 18.80 9.14
N PHE A 253 -16.70 19.77 9.41
CA PHE A 253 -17.15 20.21 10.74
C PHE A 253 -16.03 20.65 11.72
N PRO A 254 -15.20 21.66 11.39
CA PRO A 254 -14.31 22.29 12.36
C PRO A 254 -15.08 22.86 13.56
N ALA A 255 -14.49 22.77 14.75
CA ALA A 255 -15.03 23.37 15.96
C ALA A 255 -14.65 24.85 16.07
N ALA A 256 -15.54 25.69 16.59
CA ALA A 256 -15.30 27.12 16.74
C ALA A 256 -14.37 27.50 17.93
N SER A 257 -13.61 26.53 18.45
CA SER A 257 -12.93 26.57 19.75
C SER A 257 -11.40 26.50 19.64
N SER A 258 -10.74 26.74 20.79
CA SER A 258 -9.30 26.54 21.02
C SER A 258 -8.98 25.04 21.19
N PRO A 259 -7.77 24.54 20.86
CA PRO A 259 -6.58 25.24 20.34
C PRO A 259 -6.69 25.67 18.88
N SER A 260 -5.72 26.44 18.39
CA SER A 260 -5.53 26.64 16.94
C SER A 260 -5.22 25.33 16.23
N ALA A 261 -5.59 25.24 14.95
CA ALA A 261 -5.19 24.15 14.08
C ALA A 261 -3.71 24.25 13.68
N THR A 262 -3.08 23.11 13.40
CA THR A 262 -1.72 23.04 12.85
C THR A 262 -1.78 22.58 11.40
N ILE A 263 -1.20 23.36 10.50
CA ILE A 263 -1.01 22.99 9.10
C ILE A 263 0.47 22.61 8.94
N THR A 264 0.75 21.43 8.38
CA THR A 264 2.11 20.95 8.11
C THR A 264 2.23 20.52 6.65
N LEU A 265 3.17 21.11 5.92
CA LEU A 265 3.57 20.75 4.57
C LEU A 265 4.88 19.97 4.63
N GLU A 266 4.89 18.73 4.14
CA GLU A 266 6.11 17.94 3.94
C GLU A 266 6.64 18.14 2.51
N VAL A 267 7.93 18.45 2.38
CA VAL A 267 8.63 18.57 1.09
C VAL A 267 9.97 17.83 1.09
N GLN A 268 10.32 17.29 -0.06
CA GLN A 268 11.66 16.78 -0.38
C GLN A 268 12.33 17.74 -1.37
N SER A 269 13.51 18.28 -1.06
CA SER A 269 14.38 18.91 -2.07
C SER A 269 15.20 17.85 -2.82
N ARG A 270 15.67 18.16 -4.04
CA ARG A 270 16.68 17.33 -4.73
C ARG A 270 18.06 17.98 -4.63
N ASP A 271 19.09 17.16 -4.39
CA ASP A 271 20.48 17.65 -4.46
C ASP A 271 20.82 18.11 -5.88
N ASN A 272 21.27 19.37 -5.99
CA ASN A 272 21.74 19.94 -7.24
C ASN A 272 23.15 20.52 -7.01
N PRO A 273 24.22 19.84 -7.45
CA PRO A 273 25.59 20.29 -7.18
C PRO A 273 25.94 21.64 -7.84
N TYR A 274 25.13 22.11 -8.79
CA TYR A 274 25.24 23.47 -9.33
C TYR A 274 24.66 24.55 -8.41
N ILE A 275 23.73 24.21 -7.51
CA ILE A 275 23.18 25.13 -6.50
C ILE A 275 24.07 25.13 -5.24
N ASN A 276 24.46 23.93 -4.79
CA ASN A 276 25.30 23.76 -3.59
C ASN A 276 26.62 24.54 -3.67
N ASN A 277 27.24 24.63 -4.85
CA ASN A 277 28.49 25.38 -5.08
C ASN A 277 28.32 26.91 -5.17
N ILE A 278 27.09 27.44 -5.20
CA ILE A 278 26.82 28.89 -5.31
C ILE A 278 26.19 29.45 -4.01
N GLY A 279 25.70 28.59 -3.11
CA GLY A 279 25.27 28.99 -1.76
C GLY A 279 23.89 29.64 -1.69
N TYR A 280 22.98 29.34 -2.63
CA TYR A 280 21.55 29.67 -2.51
C TYR A 280 20.80 28.57 -1.76
N PRO A 281 20.04 28.90 -0.69
CA PRO A 281 19.18 27.94 -0.03
C PRO A 281 17.85 27.79 -0.77
N HIS A 282 17.23 26.63 -0.62
CA HIS A 282 15.78 26.49 -0.78
C HIS A 282 15.12 27.38 0.28
N LEU A 283 14.12 28.18 -0.09
CA LEU A 283 13.34 28.99 0.84
C LEU A 283 11.85 28.84 0.49
N ILE A 284 11.12 28.17 1.37
CA ILE A 284 9.73 27.76 1.16
C ILE A 284 8.84 28.38 2.22
N ASN A 285 7.80 29.08 1.79
CA ASN A 285 6.76 29.64 2.65
C ASN A 285 5.46 28.83 2.49
N LEU A 286 4.83 28.49 3.61
CA LEU A 286 3.49 27.92 3.68
C LEU A 286 2.46 29.04 3.95
N LYS A 287 1.38 29.06 3.16
CA LYS A 287 0.19 29.90 3.37
C LYS A 287 -1.05 29.01 3.47
N PHE A 288 -2.10 29.49 4.12
CA PHE A 288 -3.38 28.79 4.23
C PHE A 288 -4.56 29.75 4.06
N ASN A 289 -5.53 29.36 3.23
CA ASN A 289 -6.68 30.13 2.77
C ASN A 289 -6.30 31.53 2.20
N GLU A 290 -7.29 32.36 1.86
CA GLU A 290 -7.09 33.60 1.10
C GLU A 290 -6.42 34.75 1.88
N ASN A 291 -6.15 34.55 3.18
CA ASN A 291 -5.52 35.55 4.06
C ASN A 291 -4.13 36.00 3.58
N ASN A 292 -3.48 35.25 2.67
CA ASN A 292 -2.18 35.52 2.04
C ASN A 292 -0.99 35.67 3.02
N GLN A 293 -1.23 35.48 4.32
CA GLN A 293 -0.21 35.45 5.37
C GLN A 293 0.61 34.17 5.27
N ILE A 294 1.91 34.30 5.57
CA ILE A 294 2.82 33.17 5.71
C ILE A 294 2.64 32.63 7.13
N ILE A 295 2.18 31.40 7.25
CA ILE A 295 1.95 30.72 8.55
C ILE A 295 3.17 29.90 8.99
N GLY A 296 4.04 29.52 8.06
CA GLY A 296 5.30 28.79 8.30
C GLY A 296 6.31 29.07 7.19
N SER A 297 7.60 29.04 7.51
CA SER A 297 8.69 29.33 6.56
C SER A 297 9.94 28.57 6.95
N GLU A 298 10.57 27.86 6.00
CA GLU A 298 11.82 27.12 6.22
C GLU A 298 12.87 27.40 5.15
N SER A 299 14.15 27.29 5.53
CA SER A 299 15.30 27.60 4.68
C SER A 299 16.46 26.61 4.88
N TRP A 300 16.91 25.95 3.80
CA TRP A 300 17.97 24.93 3.88
C TRP A 300 18.78 24.77 2.59
N TYR A 301 19.85 23.97 2.70
CA TYR A 301 20.78 23.64 1.62
C TYR A 301 20.75 22.16 1.29
N GLY A 302 20.95 21.83 0.01
CA GLY A 302 21.10 20.46 -0.49
C GLY A 302 19.87 19.58 -0.28
N LEU A 303 20.09 18.27 -0.35
CA LEU A 303 19.04 17.27 -0.11
C LEU A 303 18.52 17.28 1.33
N LYS A 304 17.21 17.51 1.51
CA LYS A 304 16.48 17.23 2.76
C LYS A 304 15.02 16.87 2.48
N ASN A 305 14.46 16.02 3.33
CA ASN A 305 13.04 16.03 3.64
C ASN A 305 12.79 17.03 4.80
N VAL A 306 11.77 17.89 4.69
CA VAL A 306 11.50 19.01 5.62
C VAL A 306 9.99 19.16 5.85
N ASN A 307 9.60 19.36 7.11
CA ASN A 307 8.24 19.78 7.49
C ASN A 307 8.22 21.30 7.71
N ILE A 308 7.43 22.03 6.91
CA ILE A 308 7.09 23.44 7.15
C ILE A 308 5.74 23.47 7.86
N SER A 309 5.69 23.96 9.11
CA SER A 309 4.46 23.99 9.90
C SER A 309 4.03 25.41 10.30
N GLY A 310 2.73 25.62 10.49
CA GLY A 310 2.16 26.89 10.92
C GLY A 310 0.82 26.71 11.67
N LEU A 311 0.48 27.67 12.54
CA LEU A 311 -0.77 27.67 13.30
C LEU A 311 -1.84 28.54 12.64
N VAL A 312 -3.07 28.05 12.59
CA VAL A 312 -4.25 28.75 12.04
C VAL A 312 -5.37 28.78 13.08
N PRO A 313 -5.94 29.95 13.43
CA PRO A 313 -7.12 30.03 14.31
C PRO A 313 -8.28 29.23 13.71
N GLN A 314 -9.04 28.48 14.52
CA GLN A 314 -10.09 27.62 13.95
C GLN A 314 -11.28 28.39 13.34
N ALA A 315 -11.46 29.65 13.73
CA ALA A 315 -12.39 30.57 13.06
C ALA A 315 -11.98 30.95 11.61
N ASP A 316 -10.74 30.68 11.21
CA ASP A 316 -10.22 30.88 9.85
C ASP A 316 -10.28 29.60 8.99
N LEU A 317 -10.73 28.48 9.57
CA LEU A 317 -11.04 27.24 8.84
C LEU A 317 -12.44 27.30 8.25
N LEU A 318 -12.58 26.81 7.02
CA LEU A 318 -13.88 26.62 6.38
C LEU A 318 -14.38 25.20 6.64
N ASP A 319 -15.68 25.03 6.91
CA ASP A 319 -16.32 23.72 6.80
C ASP A 319 -16.40 23.36 5.30
N GLY A 320 -15.79 22.22 4.93
CA GLY A 320 -15.54 21.87 3.54
C GLY A 320 -14.20 22.36 3.01
N LEU A 321 -14.19 22.99 1.83
CA LEU A 321 -12.96 23.21 1.04
C LEU A 321 -12.10 24.37 1.58
N ASN A 322 -10.86 24.02 1.95
CA ASN A 322 -9.77 24.91 2.32
C ASN A 322 -8.60 24.74 1.33
N HIS A 323 -7.63 25.66 1.36
CA HIS A 323 -6.49 25.66 0.46
C HIS A 323 -5.17 25.90 1.20
N ALA A 324 -4.21 24.99 1.06
CA ALA A 324 -2.83 25.17 1.51
C ALA A 324 -1.93 25.49 0.31
N SER A 325 -1.14 26.57 0.38
CA SER A 325 -0.28 27.00 -0.72
C SER A 325 1.20 26.95 -0.33
N MET A 326 2.00 26.26 -1.16
CA MET A 326 3.47 26.31 -1.09
C MET A 326 3.98 27.42 -2.00
N VAL A 327 4.82 28.31 -1.46
CA VAL A 327 5.47 29.38 -2.22
C VAL A 327 6.99 29.20 -2.19
N ILE A 328 7.60 28.94 -3.35
CA ILE A 328 9.06 28.92 -3.51
C ILE A 328 9.58 30.35 -3.68
N ALA A 329 9.93 30.98 -2.56
CA ALA A 329 10.47 32.33 -2.54
C ALA A 329 11.95 32.38 -2.96
N GLY A 330 12.72 31.33 -2.69
CA GLY A 330 14.16 31.27 -2.94
C GLY A 330 14.60 31.50 -4.40
N ILE A 331 15.56 32.41 -4.58
CA ILE A 331 16.67 32.51 -5.57
C ILE A 331 16.92 34.01 -5.80
N THR A 332 17.92 34.55 -5.11
CA THR A 332 18.42 35.92 -5.28
C THR A 332 19.74 35.91 -6.04
N GLY A 333 19.72 35.37 -7.26
CA GLY A 333 20.90 35.22 -8.11
C GLY A 333 20.58 34.86 -9.55
N SER A 334 21.35 35.39 -10.50
CA SER A 334 21.22 35.13 -11.93
C SER A 334 22.04 33.92 -12.39
N GLY A 335 22.04 32.83 -11.61
CA GLY A 335 22.71 31.57 -11.96
C GLY A 335 21.78 30.63 -12.72
N SER A 336 22.33 29.75 -13.56
CA SER A 336 21.56 28.78 -14.36
C SER A 336 21.08 27.56 -13.55
N GLY A 337 20.78 27.74 -12.26
CA GLY A 337 20.26 26.70 -11.38
C GLY A 337 18.75 26.60 -11.51
N VAL A 338 18.22 25.37 -11.47
CA VAL A 338 16.81 25.10 -11.27
C VAL A 338 16.66 24.47 -9.90
N ASP A 339 15.91 25.13 -9.02
CA ASP A 339 15.44 24.57 -7.76
C ASP A 339 14.34 23.55 -8.06
N TYR A 340 14.39 22.40 -7.40
CA TYR A 340 13.46 21.29 -7.57
C TYR A 340 12.95 20.83 -6.20
N ILE A 341 11.67 21.10 -5.95
CA ILE A 341 10.96 20.73 -4.73
C ILE A 341 9.87 19.73 -5.09
N TYR A 342 9.76 18.68 -4.28
CA TYR A 342 8.81 17.58 -4.42
C TYR A 342 7.90 17.61 -3.19
N PRO A 343 6.71 18.23 -3.28
CA PRO A 343 5.74 18.26 -2.19
C PRO A 343 5.20 16.85 -1.99
N ASN A 344 5.29 16.32 -0.77
CA ASN A 344 4.81 14.98 -0.48
C ASN A 344 3.36 15.02 0.02
N ARG A 345 3.10 15.75 1.10
CA ARG A 345 1.77 15.85 1.71
C ARG A 345 1.54 17.18 2.42
N VAL A 346 0.28 17.52 2.62
CA VAL A 346 -0.16 18.53 3.59
C VAL A 346 -1.11 17.89 4.59
N THR A 347 -0.77 17.97 5.87
CA THR A 347 -1.59 17.52 6.98
C THR A 347 -2.18 18.71 7.73
N VAL A 348 -3.44 18.61 8.12
CA VAL A 348 -4.19 19.59 8.92
C VAL A 348 -4.71 18.90 10.17
N ASP A 349 -4.15 19.27 11.31
CA ASP A 349 -4.66 18.90 12.63
C ASP A 349 -5.58 20.01 13.16
N TYR A 350 -6.81 19.70 13.52
CA TYR A 350 -7.81 20.67 13.97
C TYR A 350 -8.78 20.03 14.98
N GLN A 351 -9.53 20.84 15.75
CA GLN A 351 -10.63 20.30 16.55
C GLN A 351 -11.84 20.12 15.66
N ARG A 352 -12.41 18.93 15.68
CA ARG A 352 -13.56 18.55 14.88
C ARG A 352 -14.74 18.26 15.80
N GLN A 353 -15.91 18.74 15.42
CA GLN A 353 -17.15 18.40 16.11
C GLN A 353 -17.45 16.91 15.97
N TYR A 354 -18.15 16.35 16.94
CA TYR A 354 -18.70 14.99 16.88
C TYR A 354 -19.93 14.94 15.94
N GLN A 355 -19.68 15.06 14.63
CA GLN A 355 -20.69 15.01 13.57
C GLN A 355 -20.30 13.97 12.51
N ALA A 356 -21.23 13.10 12.15
CA ALA A 356 -21.08 12.09 11.11
C ALA A 356 -21.14 12.69 9.69
N SER A 357 -20.48 12.03 8.74
CA SER A 357 -20.55 12.35 7.32
C SER A 357 -21.03 11.11 6.57
N GLY A 358 -22.29 11.12 6.11
CA GLY A 358 -22.90 9.95 5.46
C GLY A 358 -23.11 8.78 6.42
N ASP A 359 -23.77 9.02 7.56
CA ASP A 359 -24.10 8.00 8.56
C ASP A 359 -22.91 7.23 9.17
N GLN A 360 -21.70 7.81 9.12
CA GLN A 360 -20.51 7.28 9.76
C GLN A 360 -19.62 8.39 10.36
N LEU A 361 -19.01 8.10 11.50
CA LEU A 361 -17.84 8.79 12.02
C LEU A 361 -16.83 7.77 12.57
N LEU A 362 -15.55 7.91 12.19
CA LEU A 362 -14.43 7.39 12.95
C LEU A 362 -13.82 8.56 13.72
N PHE A 363 -13.51 8.37 15.00
CA PHE A 363 -12.97 9.41 15.88
C PHE A 363 -12.01 8.84 16.93
N SER A 364 -11.29 9.72 17.62
CA SER A 364 -10.40 9.35 18.73
C SER A 364 -10.53 10.29 19.92
N ASP A 365 -10.06 9.84 21.08
CA ASP A 365 -9.69 10.72 22.21
C ASP A 365 -8.18 10.59 22.47
N GLU A 366 -7.45 11.71 22.38
CA GLU A 366 -6.02 11.77 22.68
C GLU A 366 -5.73 11.68 24.20
N VAL A 367 -6.68 12.03 25.06
CA VAL A 367 -6.48 12.23 26.50
C VAL A 367 -6.75 10.96 27.30
N GLY A 368 -7.81 10.22 26.96
CA GLY A 368 -8.34 9.11 27.73
C GLY A 368 -9.08 9.56 28.99
N GLY A 369 -9.60 8.59 29.74
CA GLY A 369 -10.33 8.83 30.98
C GLY A 369 -11.73 8.24 30.96
N SER A 370 -12.76 9.05 31.20
CA SER A 370 -14.16 8.62 31.23
C SER A 370 -15.03 9.76 30.71
N TRP A 371 -15.55 9.60 29.49
CA TRP A 371 -16.16 10.66 28.69
C TRP A 371 -17.49 10.21 28.08
N GLU A 372 -18.39 11.17 27.88
CA GLU A 372 -19.61 11.02 27.09
C GLU A 372 -19.45 11.77 25.76
N PHE A 373 -19.35 11.03 24.66
CA PHE A 373 -19.36 11.58 23.31
C PHE A 373 -20.80 11.72 22.82
N ARG A 374 -21.10 12.82 22.11
CA ARG A 374 -22.43 13.12 21.56
C ARG A 374 -22.36 13.24 20.04
N VAL A 375 -22.39 12.10 19.36
CA VAL A 375 -22.13 12.04 17.92
C VAL A 375 -23.41 12.27 17.14
N GLY A 376 -23.53 13.43 16.51
CA GLY A 376 -24.65 13.84 15.67
C GLY A 376 -24.48 13.48 14.19
N GLY A 377 -25.45 13.89 13.37
CA GLY A 377 -25.35 13.84 11.90
C GLY A 377 -25.93 12.60 11.23
N TYR A 378 -26.64 11.74 11.98
CA TYR A 378 -27.20 10.49 11.46
C TYR A 378 -28.65 10.61 10.96
N GLY A 379 -29.00 9.88 9.91
CA GLY A 379 -30.37 9.66 9.43
C GLY A 379 -31.07 8.47 10.08
N GLU A 380 -30.32 7.55 10.71
CA GLU A 380 -30.85 6.39 11.43
C GLU A 380 -31.16 6.74 12.91
N GLY A 381 -32.26 6.20 13.43
CA GLY A 381 -32.71 6.35 14.82
C GLY A 381 -33.15 5.04 15.48
N ASN A 382 -33.08 3.91 14.77
CA ASN A 382 -33.32 2.58 15.31
C ASN A 382 -32.01 1.98 15.88
N ALA A 383 -31.94 1.81 17.19
CA ALA A 383 -30.79 1.21 17.89
C ALA A 383 -30.35 -0.15 17.30
N GLY A 384 -31.28 -0.97 16.80
CA GLY A 384 -30.95 -2.26 16.18
C GLY A 384 -30.19 -2.18 14.84
N ASN A 385 -30.14 -0.99 14.23
CA ASN A 385 -29.44 -0.73 12.97
C ASN A 385 -28.13 0.07 13.17
N ILE A 386 -27.75 0.38 14.41
CA ILE A 386 -26.62 1.24 14.76
C ILE A 386 -25.47 0.40 15.30
N LEU A 387 -24.24 0.76 14.91
CA LEU A 387 -23.02 0.05 15.27
C LEU A 387 -22.02 1.05 15.85
N VAL A 388 -21.77 0.96 17.16
CA VAL A 388 -20.74 1.75 17.85
C VAL A 388 -19.72 0.80 18.45
N TRP A 389 -18.48 0.81 17.93
CA TRP A 389 -17.40 -0.05 18.41
C TRP A 389 -16.21 0.80 18.87
N ASN A 390 -15.60 0.45 20.00
CA ASN A 390 -14.24 0.85 20.33
C ASN A 390 -13.29 0.00 19.47
N ILE A 391 -12.44 0.66 18.69
CA ILE A 391 -11.49 0.08 17.72
C ILE A 391 -10.02 0.38 18.10
N THR A 392 -9.76 0.75 19.36
CA THR A 392 -8.42 1.06 19.89
C THR A 392 -7.43 -0.09 19.70
N ASN A 393 -7.92 -1.34 19.81
CA ASN A 393 -7.30 -2.48 19.14
C ASN A 393 -8.21 -2.84 17.95
N PRO A 394 -7.82 -2.52 16.70
CA PRO A 394 -8.68 -2.78 15.55
C PRO A 394 -8.81 -4.28 15.22
N LEU A 395 -7.91 -5.11 15.74
CA LEU A 395 -7.99 -6.57 15.60
C LEU A 395 -8.84 -7.20 16.71
N GLN A 396 -9.07 -6.50 17.82
CA GLN A 396 -9.94 -6.96 18.92
C GLN A 396 -10.86 -5.83 19.41
N PRO A 397 -11.78 -5.35 18.55
CA PRO A 397 -12.73 -4.31 18.92
C PRO A 397 -13.70 -4.73 20.03
N VAL A 398 -14.33 -3.73 20.65
CA VAL A 398 -15.34 -3.91 21.69
C VAL A 398 -16.62 -3.20 21.28
N ILE A 399 -17.74 -3.93 21.22
CA ILE A 399 -19.07 -3.36 20.94
C ILE A 399 -19.50 -2.50 22.13
N ILE A 400 -19.91 -1.26 21.87
CA ILE A 400 -20.62 -0.39 22.82
C ILE A 400 -22.11 -0.48 22.47
N PRO A 401 -22.96 -1.11 23.30
CA PRO A 401 -24.37 -1.30 23.00
C PRO A 401 -25.15 0.01 23.16
N LEU A 402 -26.01 0.32 22.18
CA LEU A 402 -26.94 1.44 22.23
C LEU A 402 -28.40 0.94 22.36
N THR A 403 -29.19 1.74 23.04
CA THR A 403 -30.62 1.58 23.27
C THR A 403 -31.39 2.79 22.72
N ALA A 404 -32.72 2.77 22.78
CA ALA A 404 -33.53 3.92 22.38
C ALA A 404 -33.29 5.18 23.25
N ASP A 405 -32.90 5.00 24.53
CA ASP A 405 -32.61 6.11 25.45
C ASP A 405 -31.23 6.75 25.20
N ASP A 406 -30.36 6.09 24.41
CA ASP A 406 -29.07 6.62 23.96
C ASP A 406 -29.20 7.46 22.67
N ILE A 407 -30.39 7.54 22.07
CA ILE A 407 -30.64 8.20 20.78
C ILE A 407 -31.53 9.42 20.99
N SER A 408 -31.13 10.55 20.43
CA SER A 408 -31.82 11.84 20.58
C SER A 408 -31.97 12.57 19.24
N GLY A 409 -32.89 13.53 19.17
CA GLY A 409 -33.25 14.23 17.93
C GLY A 409 -34.43 13.59 17.19
N SER A 410 -34.68 14.04 15.97
CA SER A 410 -35.80 13.59 15.13
C SER A 410 -35.45 13.58 13.64
N GLY A 411 -34.19 13.29 13.32
CA GLY A 411 -33.60 13.52 11.99
C GLY A 411 -33.07 14.96 11.82
N PRO A 412 -31.74 15.18 11.80
CA PRO A 412 -30.70 14.21 12.15
C PRO A 412 -30.80 13.76 13.62
N TYR A 413 -30.23 12.61 13.90
CA TYR A 413 -30.12 12.03 15.24
C TYR A 413 -28.73 12.25 15.84
N THR A 414 -28.66 12.16 17.16
CA THR A 414 -27.43 12.22 17.96
C THR A 414 -27.38 11.05 18.94
N TYR A 415 -26.29 10.30 18.87
CA TYR A 415 -26.03 9.13 19.72
C TYR A 415 -25.21 9.53 20.96
N ARG A 416 -25.60 9.01 22.12
CA ARG A 416 -24.86 9.13 23.39
C ARG A 416 -23.95 7.91 23.56
N ILE A 417 -22.65 8.15 23.61
CA ILE A 417 -21.62 7.10 23.72
C ILE A 417 -20.75 7.41 24.93
N GLY A 418 -21.05 6.76 26.06
CA GLY A 418 -20.17 6.76 27.23
C GLY A 418 -19.07 5.73 27.10
N SER A 419 -17.85 6.06 27.54
CA SER A 419 -16.72 5.14 27.49
C SER A 419 -15.66 5.47 28.55
N SER A 420 -15.02 4.45 29.11
CA SER A 420 -13.81 4.57 29.94
C SER A 420 -12.64 3.86 29.28
N HIS A 421 -11.56 4.59 28.95
CA HIS A 421 -10.56 4.13 27.99
C HIS A 421 -9.17 4.77 28.23
N PRO A 422 -8.08 4.15 27.72
CA PRO A 422 -6.75 4.74 27.74
C PRO A 422 -6.64 5.97 26.80
N PRO A 423 -5.55 6.75 26.90
CA PRO A 423 -5.23 7.79 25.91
C PRO A 423 -5.04 7.21 24.50
N ALA A 424 -5.29 8.04 23.48
CA ALA A 424 -5.28 7.66 22.06
C ALA A 424 -6.25 6.52 21.70
N ALA A 425 -7.38 6.42 22.41
CA ALA A 425 -8.45 5.49 22.07
C ALA A 425 -9.14 5.90 20.76
N THR A 426 -9.57 4.91 19.97
CA THR A 426 -10.28 5.12 18.69
C THR A 426 -11.65 4.42 18.70
N PHE A 427 -12.60 5.02 17.99
CA PHE A 427 -13.99 4.60 17.94
C PHE A 427 -14.55 4.72 16.52
N ILE A 428 -15.46 3.83 16.17
CA ILE A 428 -16.34 3.96 15.00
C ILE A 428 -17.80 3.99 15.47
N ALA A 429 -18.56 4.95 14.96
CA ALA A 429 -20.01 5.03 15.13
C ALA A 429 -20.65 5.13 13.74
N THR A 430 -21.40 4.10 13.35
CA THR A 430 -21.93 3.91 11.99
C THR A 430 -23.28 3.20 11.99
N THR A 431 -23.83 2.91 10.81
CA THR A 431 -25.14 2.26 10.63
C THR A 431 -25.05 1.03 9.74
N GLY A 432 -26.08 0.19 9.76
CA GLY A 432 -26.20 -1.00 8.91
C GLY A 432 -26.10 -0.71 7.40
N ALA A 433 -26.37 0.52 6.96
CA ALA A 433 -26.24 0.93 5.56
C ALA A 433 -24.79 1.14 5.10
N ASN A 434 -23.84 1.29 6.05
CA ASN A 434 -22.41 1.49 5.80
C ASN A 434 -21.56 0.24 6.02
N ILE A 435 -22.20 -0.91 6.30
CA ILE A 435 -21.51 -2.20 6.36
C ILE A 435 -20.97 -2.54 4.97
N ARG A 436 -19.70 -2.95 4.90
CA ARG A 436 -19.00 -3.27 3.66
C ARG A 436 -18.96 -4.78 3.42
N ALA A 437 -19.06 -5.19 2.16
CA ALA A 437 -18.58 -6.50 1.74
C ALA A 437 -17.07 -6.40 1.41
N PRO A 438 -16.29 -7.49 1.52
CA PRO A 438 -14.92 -7.52 1.01
C PRO A 438 -14.87 -7.22 -0.49
N LEU A 439 -13.74 -6.69 -0.95
CA LEU A 439 -13.51 -6.45 -2.38
C LEU A 439 -13.39 -7.76 -3.17
N ALA A 440 -12.78 -8.77 -2.56
CA ALA A 440 -12.66 -10.12 -3.09
C ALA A 440 -12.49 -11.14 -1.96
N ILE A 441 -12.94 -12.37 -2.20
CA ILE A 441 -12.58 -13.57 -1.42
C ILE A 441 -12.05 -14.61 -2.41
N SER A 442 -10.91 -15.25 -2.12
CA SER A 442 -10.36 -16.33 -2.96
C SER A 442 -9.74 -17.47 -2.14
N GLN A 443 -10.06 -18.71 -2.53
CA GLN A 443 -9.46 -19.93 -1.98
C GLN A 443 -7.96 -20.01 -2.29
N TYR A 444 -7.22 -20.55 -1.33
CA TYR A 444 -5.81 -20.86 -1.38
C TYR A 444 -5.53 -22.07 -0.48
N VAL A 445 -4.64 -22.95 -0.89
CA VAL A 445 -4.17 -24.07 -0.07
C VAL A 445 -2.67 -23.87 0.12
N PRO A 446 -2.18 -23.46 1.31
CA PRO A 446 -0.76 -23.19 1.49
C PRO A 446 0.07 -24.47 1.28
N PRO A 447 1.01 -24.51 0.32
CA PRO A 447 1.91 -25.65 0.15
C PRO A 447 2.98 -25.67 1.23
N ASP A 448 3.59 -26.83 1.48
CA ASP A 448 4.84 -26.90 2.22
C ASP A 448 5.96 -26.30 1.37
N LEU A 449 6.63 -25.26 1.90
CA LEU A 449 7.72 -24.55 1.23
C LEU A 449 9.10 -25.09 1.63
N ASP A 450 9.21 -25.93 2.66
CA ASP A 450 10.48 -26.43 3.16
C ASP A 450 10.91 -27.72 2.44
N PRO A 451 12.02 -27.73 1.68
CA PRO A 451 12.55 -28.95 1.08
C PRO A 451 13.03 -29.89 2.20
N PRO A 452 12.63 -31.18 2.26
CA PRO A 452 12.89 -32.05 3.43
C PRO A 452 14.38 -32.20 3.78
N GLY A 453 14.90 -31.40 4.72
CA GLY A 453 16.34 -31.32 5.05
C GLY A 453 17.13 -30.23 4.31
N GLY A 454 16.48 -29.18 3.81
CA GLY A 454 17.10 -27.99 3.21
C GLY A 454 17.52 -28.12 1.75
N ALA A 455 18.04 -27.02 1.18
CA ALA A 455 18.63 -26.95 -0.15
C ALA A 455 19.70 -25.85 -0.20
N ALA A 456 20.86 -26.16 -0.78
CA ALA A 456 22.00 -25.23 -0.87
C ALA A 456 21.82 -24.16 -1.96
N TRP A 457 20.96 -24.43 -2.94
CA TRP A 457 20.60 -23.50 -4.01
C TRP A 457 19.07 -23.38 -4.09
N LEU A 458 18.56 -22.16 -4.10
CA LEU A 458 17.14 -21.84 -4.02
C LEU A 458 16.76 -20.85 -5.13
N ALA A 459 15.71 -21.15 -5.88
CA ALA A 459 15.06 -20.17 -6.75
C ALA A 459 13.71 -19.74 -6.18
N ILE A 460 13.45 -18.43 -6.21
CA ILE A 460 12.15 -17.80 -5.96
C ILE A 460 11.76 -17.11 -7.26
N SER A 461 10.59 -17.44 -7.82
CA SER A 461 10.23 -17.03 -9.18
C SER A 461 8.73 -16.88 -9.36
N HIS A 462 8.30 -16.04 -10.30
CA HIS A 462 6.90 -15.95 -10.70
C HIS A 462 6.45 -17.20 -11.48
N ALA A 463 5.18 -17.56 -11.37
CA ALA A 463 4.55 -18.70 -12.07
C ALA A 463 4.98 -18.85 -13.55
N ASP A 464 5.00 -17.74 -14.30
CA ASP A 464 5.37 -17.69 -15.74
C ASP A 464 6.79 -18.19 -16.05
N PHE A 465 7.69 -18.19 -15.04
CA PHE A 465 9.10 -18.53 -15.18
C PHE A 465 9.51 -19.78 -14.37
N LEU A 466 8.59 -20.40 -13.61
CA LEU A 466 8.87 -21.59 -12.81
C LEU A 466 9.42 -22.77 -13.64
N THR A 467 8.97 -22.95 -14.89
CA THR A 467 9.48 -24.01 -15.76
C THR A 467 10.97 -23.83 -16.06
N GLN A 468 11.41 -22.59 -16.26
CA GLN A 468 12.77 -22.17 -16.55
C GLN A 468 13.63 -22.21 -15.26
N ALA A 469 13.06 -21.81 -14.12
CA ALA A 469 13.68 -21.98 -12.80
C ALA A 469 13.98 -23.46 -12.50
N VAL A 470 13.04 -24.37 -12.78
CA VAL A 470 13.22 -25.83 -12.61
C VAL A 470 14.26 -26.39 -13.59
N GLN A 471 14.32 -25.92 -14.84
CA GLN A 471 15.38 -26.31 -15.77
C GLN A 471 16.78 -25.91 -15.27
N LEU A 472 16.92 -24.70 -14.72
CA LEU A 472 18.17 -24.24 -14.13
C LEU A 472 18.50 -24.95 -12.80
N ALA A 473 17.49 -25.28 -11.99
CA ALA A 473 17.64 -26.09 -10.78
C ALA A 473 18.14 -27.51 -11.09
N ALA A 474 17.65 -28.12 -12.18
CA ALA A 474 18.14 -29.41 -12.64
C ALA A 474 19.60 -29.33 -13.13
N HIS A 475 19.97 -28.27 -13.86
CA HIS A 475 21.35 -28.02 -14.27
C HIS A 475 22.28 -27.81 -13.06
N ARG A 476 21.86 -27.07 -12.03
CA ARG A 476 22.66 -26.84 -10.81
C ARG A 476 22.80 -28.05 -9.89
N ALA A 477 21.92 -29.04 -10.03
CA ALA A 477 22.02 -30.33 -9.34
C ALA A 477 22.98 -31.31 -10.02
N ASP A 478 23.39 -31.07 -11.27
CA ASP A 478 24.39 -31.88 -11.96
C ASP A 478 25.77 -31.72 -11.27
N PRO A 479 26.47 -32.82 -10.90
CA PRO A 479 27.82 -32.77 -10.32
C PRO A 479 28.86 -31.99 -11.14
N LEU A 480 28.66 -31.80 -12.45
CA LEU A 480 29.54 -31.01 -13.32
C LEU A 480 29.34 -29.49 -13.18
N TYR A 481 28.18 -29.05 -12.69
CA TYR A 481 27.75 -27.63 -12.71
C TYR A 481 27.35 -27.07 -11.33
N GLY A 482 27.57 -27.87 -10.28
CA GLY A 482 27.44 -27.48 -8.88
C GLY A 482 27.25 -28.67 -7.93
N GLY A 483 26.56 -29.72 -8.38
CA GLY A 483 26.17 -30.86 -7.53
C GLY A 483 25.28 -30.45 -6.35
N TYR A 484 24.60 -29.30 -6.43
CA TYR A 484 23.87 -28.73 -5.30
C TYR A 484 22.55 -29.46 -5.08
N ARG A 485 22.13 -29.58 -3.83
CA ARG A 485 20.73 -29.81 -3.52
C ARG A 485 19.96 -28.54 -3.85
N THR A 486 19.05 -28.61 -4.83
CA THR A 486 18.31 -27.47 -5.36
C THR A 486 16.84 -27.48 -4.91
N HIS A 487 16.23 -26.29 -4.82
CA HIS A 487 14.80 -26.09 -4.55
C HIS A 487 14.27 -24.90 -5.35
N VAL A 488 12.96 -24.89 -5.64
CA VAL A 488 12.27 -23.87 -6.42
C VAL A 488 10.90 -23.63 -5.83
N VAL A 489 10.52 -22.37 -5.60
CA VAL A 489 9.20 -21.98 -5.09
C VAL A 489 8.58 -20.85 -5.91
N ASP A 490 7.25 -20.78 -5.93
CA ASP A 490 6.55 -19.60 -6.43
C ASP A 490 6.70 -18.45 -5.43
N VAL A 491 7.03 -17.27 -5.94
CA VAL A 491 7.07 -16.02 -5.16
C VAL A 491 5.72 -15.71 -4.53
N ARG A 492 4.60 -16.10 -5.16
CA ARG A 492 3.25 -15.91 -4.61
C ARG A 492 3.04 -16.71 -3.32
N ASP A 493 3.54 -17.94 -3.24
CA ASP A 493 3.41 -18.76 -2.03
C ASP A 493 4.30 -18.22 -0.90
N VAL A 494 5.51 -17.76 -1.25
CA VAL A 494 6.41 -17.05 -0.33
C VAL A 494 5.74 -15.79 0.24
N LEU A 495 5.11 -14.96 -0.61
CA LEU A 495 4.41 -13.75 -0.17
C LEU A 495 3.14 -14.08 0.65
N ASN A 496 2.38 -15.10 0.25
CA ASN A 496 1.22 -15.59 1.01
C ASN A 496 1.60 -16.02 2.43
N GLN A 497 2.68 -16.79 2.59
CA GLN A 497 3.04 -17.37 3.89
C GLN A 497 3.96 -16.48 4.73
N TYR A 498 4.91 -15.75 4.12
CA TYR A 498 5.94 -14.98 4.83
C TYR A 498 5.71 -13.46 4.84
N ALA A 499 4.74 -12.96 4.05
CA ALA A 499 4.20 -11.59 4.14
C ALA A 499 2.66 -11.57 4.31
N PHE A 500 2.05 -12.70 4.68
CA PHE A 500 0.60 -12.84 4.90
C PHE A 500 -0.25 -12.35 3.71
N GLY A 501 0.19 -12.60 2.48
CA GLY A 501 -0.55 -12.27 1.26
C GLY A 501 -0.43 -10.81 0.81
N LEU A 502 0.39 -10.01 1.48
CA LEU A 502 0.81 -8.69 1.04
C LEU A 502 2.03 -8.83 0.08
N PRO A 503 2.10 -8.08 -1.04
CA PRO A 503 3.19 -8.15 -2.02
C PRO A 503 4.48 -7.45 -1.54
N LEU A 504 4.96 -7.74 -0.33
CA LEU A 504 6.09 -7.06 0.29
C LEU A 504 7.43 -7.80 0.11
N PRO A 505 8.53 -7.10 -0.25
CA PRO A 505 9.89 -7.66 -0.26
C PRO A 505 10.34 -8.25 1.09
N SER A 506 9.71 -7.84 2.19
CA SER A 506 9.93 -8.45 3.51
C SER A 506 9.55 -9.92 3.56
N GLY A 507 8.55 -10.38 2.79
CA GLY A 507 8.20 -11.81 2.73
C GLY A 507 9.33 -12.65 2.16
N ILE A 508 9.97 -12.16 1.10
CA ILE A 508 11.16 -12.79 0.52
C ILE A 508 12.32 -12.77 1.54
N ARG A 509 12.57 -11.65 2.24
CA ARG A 509 13.58 -11.60 3.31
C ARG A 509 13.33 -12.61 4.42
N ASN A 510 12.08 -12.70 4.89
CA ASN A 510 11.69 -13.58 5.99
C ASN A 510 11.84 -15.06 5.61
N TYR A 511 11.45 -15.43 4.38
CA TYR A 511 11.65 -16.78 3.87
C TYR A 511 13.13 -17.12 3.66
N LEU A 512 13.95 -16.19 3.16
CA LEU A 512 15.39 -16.39 3.03
C LEU A 512 16.09 -16.51 4.40
N ALA A 513 15.65 -15.75 5.41
CA ALA A 513 16.13 -15.88 6.79
C ALA A 513 15.78 -17.25 7.38
N HIS A 514 14.57 -17.77 7.13
CA HIS A 514 14.18 -19.13 7.47
C HIS A 514 15.02 -20.19 6.74
N ALA A 515 15.26 -20.02 5.43
CA ALA A 515 16.04 -20.93 4.60
C ALA A 515 17.53 -21.03 4.99
N LEU A 516 18.06 -20.04 5.73
CA LEU A 516 19.39 -20.12 6.36
C LEU A 516 19.42 -21.04 7.60
N THR A 517 18.26 -21.39 8.19
CA THR A 517 18.15 -22.29 9.35
C THR A 517 17.94 -23.76 8.98
N TRP A 518 17.67 -24.05 7.70
CA TRP A 518 17.47 -25.41 7.20
C TRP A 518 18.67 -26.34 7.49
N PRO A 519 18.47 -27.68 7.62
CA PRO A 519 19.57 -28.64 7.80
C PRO A 519 20.61 -28.65 6.67
N THR A 520 20.21 -28.21 5.48
CA THR A 520 21.11 -27.75 4.40
C THR A 520 20.76 -26.28 4.13
N PRO A 521 21.47 -25.29 4.70
CA PRO A 521 21.15 -23.87 4.53
C PRO A 521 21.23 -23.43 3.07
N ALA A 522 20.39 -22.47 2.68
CA ALA A 522 20.49 -21.81 1.38
C ALA A 522 21.78 -20.97 1.29
N HIS A 523 22.69 -21.32 0.37
CA HIS A 523 23.93 -20.58 0.11
C HIS A 523 23.87 -19.73 -1.16
N TYR A 524 23.03 -20.13 -2.12
CA TYR A 524 22.85 -19.45 -3.40
C TYR A 524 21.37 -19.19 -3.64
N VAL A 525 21.01 -17.95 -3.94
CA VAL A 525 19.63 -17.53 -4.22
C VAL A 525 19.55 -17.01 -5.65
N LEU A 526 18.53 -17.45 -6.38
CA LEU A 526 18.10 -16.85 -7.63
C LEU A 526 16.71 -16.23 -7.41
N LEU A 527 16.62 -14.92 -7.60
CA LEU A 527 15.34 -14.24 -7.85
C LEU A 527 15.12 -14.23 -9.36
N LEU A 528 14.11 -14.94 -9.86
CA LEU A 528 13.81 -15.05 -11.30
C LEU A 528 12.48 -14.38 -11.65
N GLY A 529 12.59 -13.09 -11.95
CA GLY A 529 11.55 -12.17 -12.39
C GLY A 529 12.09 -10.74 -12.24
N ASP A 530 11.54 -9.80 -13.01
CA ASP A 530 11.90 -8.38 -12.87
C ASP A 530 11.07 -7.69 -11.77
N ALA A 531 11.57 -6.57 -11.27
CA ALA A 531 10.87 -5.73 -10.29
C ALA A 531 10.48 -4.39 -10.91
N THR A 532 9.43 -3.72 -10.42
CA THR A 532 9.01 -2.41 -10.94
C THR A 532 8.94 -1.31 -9.87
N ALA A 533 9.23 -0.08 -10.30
CA ALA A 533 9.08 1.15 -9.53
C ALA A 533 7.60 1.49 -9.23
N ASN A 534 6.65 0.84 -9.92
CA ASN A 534 5.23 1.15 -9.86
C ASN A 534 4.37 -0.14 -9.71
N PRO A 535 4.55 -0.92 -8.63
CA PRO A 535 3.89 -2.23 -8.48
C PRO A 535 2.36 -2.11 -8.33
N ARG A 536 1.86 -1.00 -7.79
CA ARG A 536 0.43 -0.64 -7.77
C ARG A 536 -0.11 -0.09 -9.09
N GLN A 537 0.74 0.06 -10.11
CA GLN A 537 0.39 0.53 -11.47
C GLN A 537 -0.32 1.90 -11.50
N LEU A 538 0.08 2.82 -10.60
CA LEU A 538 -0.47 4.18 -10.50
C LEU A 538 -0.21 4.99 -11.78
N GLU A 539 -1.15 5.86 -12.14
CA GLU A 539 -0.89 6.89 -13.15
C GLU A 539 0.13 7.90 -12.63
N SER A 540 1.11 8.24 -13.46
CA SER A 540 2.24 9.10 -13.08
C SER A 540 2.55 10.10 -14.19
N ASN A 541 2.88 11.32 -13.79
CA ASN A 541 3.37 12.37 -14.68
C ASN A 541 4.91 12.28 -14.91
N SER A 542 5.58 11.28 -14.33
CA SER A 542 7.00 10.98 -14.54
C SER A 542 7.19 9.98 -15.69
N SER A 543 8.30 10.09 -16.43
CA SER A 543 8.61 9.19 -17.55
C SER A 543 9.25 7.86 -17.11
N ALA A 544 9.21 7.51 -15.83
CA ALA A 544 9.97 6.40 -15.24
C ALA A 544 9.10 5.20 -14.82
N THR A 545 7.77 5.29 -14.97
CA THR A 545 6.79 4.37 -14.37
C THR A 545 5.75 3.90 -15.39
N ALA A 546 6.20 3.42 -16.55
CA ALA A 546 5.31 2.69 -17.45
C ALA A 546 4.74 1.45 -16.73
N PRO A 547 3.48 1.06 -16.96
CA PRO A 547 2.89 -0.09 -16.28
C PRO A 547 3.64 -1.37 -16.66
N GLN A 548 4.14 -2.05 -15.63
CA GLN A 548 4.91 -3.29 -15.71
C GLN A 548 4.42 -4.24 -14.61
N THR A 549 4.53 -5.54 -14.84
CA THR A 549 4.27 -6.55 -13.80
C THR A 549 5.43 -6.59 -12.81
N ASP A 550 5.14 -6.47 -11.53
CA ASP A 550 6.11 -6.76 -10.46
C ASP A 550 6.21 -8.29 -10.31
N PHE A 551 7.18 -8.92 -10.98
CA PHE A 551 7.29 -10.38 -10.99
C PHE A 551 7.96 -10.90 -9.72
N VAL A 552 8.93 -10.16 -9.17
CA VAL A 552 9.54 -10.46 -7.86
C VAL A 552 9.77 -9.13 -7.11
N PRO A 553 8.92 -8.77 -6.13
CA PRO A 553 9.03 -7.51 -5.42
C PRO A 553 10.38 -7.35 -4.69
N THR A 554 11.12 -6.27 -4.96
CA THR A 554 12.36 -5.95 -4.23
C THR A 554 12.51 -4.47 -3.91
N ASP A 555 13.04 -4.14 -2.72
CA ASP A 555 13.30 -2.75 -2.31
C ASP A 555 14.43 -2.08 -3.13
N LEU A 556 15.20 -2.86 -3.90
CA LEU A 556 16.36 -2.38 -4.67
C LEU A 556 15.98 -1.20 -5.58
N ILE A 557 14.81 -1.25 -6.20
CA ILE A 557 14.33 -0.22 -7.14
C ILE A 557 14.09 1.16 -6.49
N PHE A 558 14.08 1.23 -5.16
CA PHE A 558 13.96 2.46 -4.38
C PHE A 558 15.27 2.89 -3.69
N VAL A 559 16.33 2.08 -3.73
CA VAL A 559 17.62 2.37 -3.05
C VAL A 559 18.87 2.31 -3.94
N ASP A 560 18.80 1.73 -5.13
CA ASP A 560 19.94 1.57 -6.05
C ASP A 560 20.36 2.88 -6.76
N ARG A 561 21.59 2.93 -7.31
CA ARG A 561 22.33 4.18 -7.62
C ARG A 561 23.07 4.25 -8.96
#